data_AF-A0A933IB61-F1
#
_entry.id   AF-A0A933IB61-F1
#
_cell.length_a   1.000
_cell.length_b   1.000
_cell.length_c   1.000
_cell.angle_alpha   90.00
_cell.angle_beta   90.00
_cell.angle_gamma   90.00
#
_symmetry.space_group_name_H-M   'P 1'
#
loop_
_entity.id
_entity.type
_entity.pdbx_description
1 polymer ?
#
loop_
_entity_poly.entity_id
_entity_poly.type
_entity_poly.pdbx_seq_one_letter_code
_entity_poly.pdbx_strand_id
1 'polypeptide(L)'
;MPRIIKWLLWALVVVALYASLKIVLPYIRFADIKGKMREAVLAAAMETDESIARKLAENALDDNLPLAGDYFYQVTGEDGKKFVYQPETEEQKNEYQTLARQYFLEHMTRSPQGLEIAISYQQEIYFPFNLYTHKISFEHKEGGTQLR
;
A
#
# COMPACT_ATOMS: atom_id res chain seq x y z
N MET A 1 33.05 13.26 26.63
CA MET A 1 31.59 13.38 26.51
C MET A 1 30.92 12.81 27.77
N PRO A 2 29.99 13.55 28.40
CA PRO A 2 29.14 13.01 29.46
C PRO A 2 28.43 11.73 28.98
N ARG A 3 28.37 10.68 29.81
CA ARG A 3 27.79 9.38 29.44
C ARG A 3 26.35 9.51 28.92
N ILE A 4 25.58 10.46 29.46
CA ILE A 4 24.19 10.75 29.07
C ILE A 4 24.09 11.19 27.61
N ILE A 5 25.01 12.04 27.13
CA ILE A 5 25.01 12.52 25.74
C ILE A 5 25.24 11.36 24.77
N LYS A 6 26.08 10.38 25.13
CA LYS A 6 26.32 9.19 24.32
C LYS A 6 25.05 8.34 24.16
N TRP A 7 24.28 8.17 25.23
CA TRP A 7 23.00 7.45 25.19
C TRP A 7 21.95 8.19 24.35
N LEU A 8 21.85 9.51 24.49
CA LEU A 8 20.94 10.32 23.68
C LEU A 8 21.27 10.25 22.19
N LEU A 9 22.56 10.28 21.82
CA LEU A 9 22.99 10.10 20.44
C LEU A 9 22.59 8.73 19.89
N TRP A 10 22.80 7.66 20.65
CA TRP A 10 22.37 6.32 20.24
C TRP A 10 20.85 6.22 20.09
N ALA A 11 20.08 6.77 21.02
CA ALA A 11 18.62 6.82 20.92
C ALA A 11 18.17 7.56 19.65
N LEU A 12 18.81 8.70 19.34
CA LEU A 12 18.51 9.48 18.15
C LEU A 12 18.82 8.71 16.85
N VAL A 13 19.95 7.99 16.80
CA VAL A 13 20.30 7.12 15.65
C VAL A 13 19.26 6.02 15.45
N VAL A 14 18.82 5.36 16.53
CA VAL A 14 17.79 4.30 16.45
C VAL A 14 16.46 4.87 15.95
N VAL A 15 16.03 6.03 16.46
CA VAL A 15 14.80 6.70 16.00
C VAL A 15 14.92 7.11 14.53
N ALA A 16 16.07 7.63 14.10
CA ALA A 16 16.31 8.00 12.71
C ALA A 16 16.27 6.77 11.77
N LEU A 17 16.89 5.66 12.17
CA LEU A 17 16.83 4.41 11.39
C LEU A 17 15.40 3.88 11.29
N TYR A 18 14.66 3.87 12.41
CA TYR A 18 13.25 3.49 12.43
C TYR A 18 12.41 4.37 11.50
N ALA A 19 12.61 5.69 11.57
CA ALA A 19 11.95 6.67 10.72
C ALA A 19 12.20 6.42 9.23
N SER A 20 13.47 6.26 8.85
CA SER A 20 13.86 6.00 7.47
C SER A 20 13.23 4.70 6.94
N LEU A 21 13.27 3.62 7.72
CA LEU A 21 12.64 2.35 7.33
C LEU A 21 11.13 2.50 7.13
N LYS A 22 10.45 3.20 8.04
CA LYS A 22 9.00 3.43 7.95
C LYS A 22 8.59 4.25 6.73
N ILE A 23 9.44 5.19 6.29
CA ILE A 23 9.20 5.99 5.08
C ILE A 23 9.51 5.19 3.81
N VAL A 24 10.60 4.44 3.78
CA VAL A 24 11.05 3.71 2.58
C VAL A 24 10.13 2.54 2.25
N LEU A 25 9.59 1.86 3.26
CA LEU A 25 8.81 0.63 3.07
C LEU A 25 7.54 0.82 2.22
N PRO A 26 6.73 1.90 2.38
CA PRO A 26 5.67 2.24 1.44
C PRO A 26 6.12 2.42 -0.01
N TYR A 27 7.29 3.02 -0.26
CA TYR A 27 7.82 3.15 -1.62
C TYR A 27 8.20 1.80 -2.23
N ILE A 28 8.73 0.87 -1.42
CA ILE A 28 9.06 -0.50 -1.88
C ILE A 28 7.77 -1.24 -2.25
N ARG A 29 6.77 -1.23 -1.39
CA ARG A 29 5.45 -1.84 -1.64
C ARG A 29 4.78 -1.25 -2.88
N PHE A 30 4.86 0.07 -3.04
CA PHE A 30 4.35 0.72 -4.24
C PHE A 30 5.14 0.33 -5.50
N ALA A 31 6.43 0.06 -5.40
CA ALA A 31 7.20 -0.45 -6.54
C ALA A 31 6.78 -1.88 -6.92
N ASP A 32 6.47 -2.73 -5.94
CA ASP A 32 6.02 -4.10 -6.20
C ASP A 32 4.67 -4.13 -6.90
N ILE A 33 3.66 -3.43 -6.37
CA ILE A 33 2.33 -3.38 -7.01
C ILE A 33 2.38 -2.81 -8.44
N LYS A 34 3.25 -1.84 -8.72
CA LYS A 34 3.49 -1.37 -10.10
C LYS A 34 4.04 -2.48 -10.99
N GLY A 35 4.96 -3.29 -10.48
CA GLY A 35 5.44 -4.49 -11.16
C GLY A 35 4.31 -5.46 -11.49
N LYS A 36 3.42 -5.71 -10.51
CA LYS A 36 2.24 -6.57 -10.70
C LYS A 36 1.22 -6.01 -11.68
N MET A 37 0.99 -4.70 -11.68
CA MET A 37 0.14 -4.05 -12.68
C MET A 37 0.73 -4.23 -14.09
N ARG A 38 2.04 -4.09 -14.25
CA ARG A 38 2.72 -4.31 -15.53
C ARG A 38 2.59 -5.76 -15.99
N GLU A 39 2.82 -6.72 -15.11
CA GLU A 39 2.61 -8.15 -15.40
C GLU A 39 1.17 -8.41 -15.85
N ALA A 40 0.19 -7.82 -15.17
CA ALA A 40 -1.23 -7.94 -15.51
C ALA A 40 -1.58 -7.33 -16.88
N VAL A 41 -1.05 -6.14 -17.19
CA VAL A 41 -1.26 -5.50 -18.51
C VAL A 41 -0.65 -6.35 -19.63
N LEU A 42 0.52 -6.96 -19.41
CA LEU A 42 1.14 -7.87 -20.37
C LEU A 42 0.35 -9.18 -20.54
N ALA A 43 -0.26 -9.69 -19.48
CA ALA A 43 -1.09 -10.89 -19.49
C ALA A 43 -2.55 -10.65 -19.93
N ALA A 44 -2.95 -9.39 -20.17
CA ALA A 44 -4.34 -9.00 -20.40
C ALA A 44 -5.01 -9.62 -21.64
N ALA A 45 -4.23 -10.13 -22.59
CA ALA A 45 -4.74 -10.86 -23.74
C ALA A 45 -5.28 -12.26 -23.38
N MET A 46 -4.79 -12.85 -22.29
CA MET A 46 -5.13 -14.22 -21.86
C MET A 46 -6.02 -14.25 -20.61
N GLU A 47 -6.13 -13.14 -19.89
CA GLU A 47 -6.87 -13.06 -18.64
C GLU A 47 -8.05 -12.08 -18.70
N THR A 48 -9.10 -12.43 -17.97
CA THR A 48 -10.26 -11.55 -17.77
C THR A 48 -9.92 -10.45 -16.78
N ASP A 49 -10.61 -9.31 -16.87
CA ASP A 49 -10.42 -8.19 -15.94
C ASP A 49 -10.70 -8.62 -14.49
N GLU A 50 -11.68 -9.50 -14.27
CA GLU A 50 -11.98 -10.10 -12.96
C GLU A 50 -10.81 -10.90 -12.38
N SER A 51 -10.14 -11.74 -13.19
CA SER A 51 -8.97 -12.52 -12.77
C SER A 51 -7.82 -11.61 -12.36
N ILE A 52 -7.57 -10.59 -13.18
CA ILE A 52 -6.52 -9.60 -12.96
C ILE A 52 -6.80 -8.80 -11.68
N ALA A 53 -8.01 -8.27 -11.53
CA ALA A 53 -8.41 -7.49 -10.36
C ALA A 53 -8.31 -8.32 -9.07
N ARG A 54 -8.67 -9.60 -9.09
CA ARG A 54 -8.51 -10.49 -7.93
C ARG A 54 -7.03 -10.67 -7.56
N LYS A 55 -6.17 -10.97 -8.53
CA LYS A 55 -4.72 -11.09 -8.28
C LYS A 55 -4.11 -9.80 -7.74
N LEU A 56 -4.52 -8.64 -8.28
CA LEU A 56 -4.04 -7.35 -7.81
C LEU A 56 -4.54 -7.05 -6.38
N ALA A 57 -5.76 -7.44 -6.04
CA ALA A 57 -6.30 -7.32 -4.68
C ALA A 57 -5.57 -8.22 -3.67
N GLU A 58 -5.22 -9.44 -4.06
CA GLU A 58 -4.38 -10.34 -3.26
C GLU A 58 -3.00 -9.72 -2.99
N ASN A 59 -2.31 -9.25 -4.03
CA ASN A 59 -1.01 -8.57 -3.86
C ASN A 59 -1.13 -7.29 -3.02
N ALA A 60 -2.22 -6.52 -3.19
CA ALA A 60 -2.45 -5.31 -2.40
C ALA A 60 -2.62 -5.62 -0.90
N LEU A 61 -3.22 -6.76 -0.55
CA LEU A 61 -3.30 -7.23 0.83
C LEU A 61 -1.91 -7.60 1.37
N ASP A 62 -1.13 -8.36 0.61
CA ASP A 62 0.23 -8.78 0.99
C ASP A 62 1.15 -7.56 1.20
N ASP A 63 1.04 -6.56 0.33
CA ASP A 63 1.75 -5.29 0.42
C ASP A 63 1.16 -4.32 1.45
N ASN A 64 0.03 -4.66 2.07
CA ASN A 64 -0.69 -3.83 3.04
C ASN A 64 -1.02 -2.43 2.48
N LEU A 65 -1.58 -2.38 1.27
CA LEU A 65 -1.94 -1.13 0.61
C LEU A 65 -3.29 -0.60 1.13
N PRO A 66 -3.41 0.69 1.47
CA PRO A 66 -4.66 1.26 1.98
C PRO A 66 -5.64 1.61 0.84
N LEU A 67 -6.07 0.58 0.09
CA LEU A 67 -6.98 0.73 -1.06
C LEU A 67 -8.46 0.61 -0.71
N ALA A 68 -8.78 -0.02 0.42
CA ALA A 68 -10.14 -0.39 0.76
C ALA A 68 -10.39 -0.34 2.27
N GLY A 69 -11.54 0.24 2.65
CA GLY A 69 -11.96 0.39 4.04
C GLY A 69 -11.00 1.23 4.89
N ASP A 70 -11.12 1.10 6.21
CA ASP A 70 -10.23 1.74 7.19
C ASP A 70 -8.95 0.91 7.45
N TYR A 71 -8.72 -0.14 6.65
CA TYR A 71 -7.55 -1.00 6.77
C TYR A 71 -6.26 -0.23 6.47
N PHE A 72 -5.24 -0.51 7.26
CA PHE A 72 -3.92 0.11 7.27
C PHE A 72 -3.86 1.57 7.72
N TYR A 73 -4.96 2.10 8.27
CA TYR A 73 -5.00 3.38 8.98
C TYR A 73 -4.97 3.21 10.50
N GLN A 74 -4.60 4.27 11.22
CA GLN A 74 -4.63 4.28 12.68
C GLN A 74 -6.07 4.47 13.16
N VAL A 75 -6.58 3.49 13.90
CA VAL A 75 -7.89 3.53 14.56
C VAL A 75 -7.72 3.60 16.07
N THR A 76 -8.75 4.09 16.76
CA THR A 76 -8.80 4.07 18.23
C THR A 76 -9.67 2.91 18.67
N GLY A 77 -9.07 1.96 19.40
CA GLY A 77 -9.79 0.83 19.98
C GLY A 77 -10.74 1.24 21.10
N GLU A 78 -11.61 0.33 21.50
CA GLU A 78 -12.56 0.53 22.60
C GLU A 78 -11.86 0.81 23.94
N ASP A 79 -10.63 0.31 24.10
CA ASP A 79 -9.77 0.57 25.27
C ASP A 79 -9.03 1.92 25.21
N GLY A 80 -9.31 2.74 24.20
CA GLY A 80 -8.68 4.04 23.96
C GLY A 80 -7.27 3.96 23.37
N LYS A 81 -6.72 2.76 23.11
CA LYS A 81 -5.40 2.62 22.49
C LYS A 81 -5.50 2.82 20.99
N LYS A 82 -4.50 3.49 20.44
CA LYS A 82 -4.36 3.67 18.99
C LYS A 82 -3.50 2.57 18.40
N PHE A 83 -3.99 1.92 17.35
CA PHE A 83 -3.26 0.91 16.60
C PHE A 83 -3.57 1.04 15.11
N VAL A 84 -2.71 0.49 14.26
CA VAL A 84 -2.97 0.42 12.82
C VAL A 84 -3.90 -0.76 12.59
N TYR A 85 -5.10 -0.51 12.06
CA TYR A 85 -6.08 -1.57 11.80
C TYR A 85 -5.58 -2.46 10.66
N GLN A 86 -5.38 -3.74 10.93
CA GLN A 86 -4.96 -4.71 9.92
C GLN A 86 -6.01 -5.83 9.89
N PRO A 87 -6.28 -6.42 8.73
CA PRO A 87 -7.15 -7.57 8.65
C PRO A 87 -6.48 -8.78 9.32
N GLU A 88 -7.03 -9.21 10.45
CA GLU A 88 -6.50 -10.33 11.25
C GLU A 88 -7.27 -11.63 10.99
N THR A 89 -8.57 -11.55 10.75
CA THR A 89 -9.43 -12.71 10.48
C THR A 89 -9.54 -12.99 8.98
N GLU A 90 -9.86 -14.23 8.62
CA GLU A 90 -10.13 -14.59 7.22
C GLU A 90 -11.32 -13.82 6.64
N GLU A 91 -12.32 -13.51 7.46
CA GLU A 91 -13.45 -12.66 7.06
C GLU A 91 -13.00 -11.24 6.69
N GLN A 92 -12.13 -10.62 7.51
CA GLN A 92 -11.59 -9.28 7.25
C GLN A 92 -10.67 -9.26 6.02
N LYS A 93 -9.85 -10.31 5.83
CA LYS A 93 -9.01 -10.44 4.63
C LYS A 93 -9.87 -10.56 3.37
N ASN A 94 -10.92 -11.38 3.41
CA ASN A 94 -11.85 -11.55 2.30
C ASN A 94 -12.63 -10.26 2.01
N GLU A 95 -13.04 -9.52 3.05
CA GLU A 95 -13.67 -8.21 2.91
C GLU A 95 -12.73 -7.23 2.20
N TYR A 96 -11.49 -7.08 2.72
CA TYR A 96 -10.48 -6.22 2.10
C TYR A 96 -10.26 -6.61 0.63
N GLN A 97 -10.03 -7.88 0.34
CA GLN A 97 -9.80 -8.36 -1.04
C GLN A 97 -11.00 -8.09 -1.94
N THR A 98 -12.22 -8.24 -1.43
CA THR A 98 -13.45 -7.97 -2.21
C THR A 98 -13.53 -6.49 -2.59
N LEU A 99 -13.27 -5.60 -1.63
CA LEU A 99 -13.30 -4.16 -1.83
C LEU A 99 -12.12 -3.68 -2.71
N ALA A 100 -10.90 -4.19 -2.47
CA ALA A 100 -9.73 -3.87 -3.28
C ALA A 100 -9.88 -4.37 -4.72
N ARG A 101 -10.50 -5.54 -4.92
CA ARG A 101 -10.85 -6.04 -6.26
C ARG A 101 -11.82 -5.10 -6.96
N GLN A 102 -12.88 -4.66 -6.26
CA GLN A 102 -13.83 -3.70 -6.82
C GLN A 102 -13.13 -2.38 -7.19
N TYR A 103 -12.26 -1.89 -6.31
CA TYR A 103 -11.43 -0.72 -6.59
C TYR A 103 -10.63 -0.89 -7.90
N PHE A 104 -9.93 -2.02 -8.09
CA PHE A 104 -9.18 -2.25 -9.34
C PHE A 104 -10.10 -2.33 -10.56
N LEU A 105 -11.25 -3.00 -10.49
CA LEU A 105 -12.21 -3.06 -11.60
C LEU A 105 -12.70 -1.67 -12.02
N GLU A 106 -12.95 -0.78 -11.06
CA GLU A 106 -13.38 0.60 -11.31
C GLU A 106 -12.27 1.45 -11.95
N HIS A 107 -11.00 1.09 -11.72
CA HIS A 107 -9.81 1.79 -12.23
C HIS A 107 -9.12 1.05 -13.39
N MET A 108 -9.75 0.00 -13.91
CA MET A 108 -9.32 -0.72 -15.10
C MET A 108 -10.12 -0.27 -16.31
N THR A 109 -9.42 0.06 -17.39
CA THR A 109 -10.05 0.41 -18.67
C THR A 109 -9.49 -0.49 -19.76
N ARG A 110 -10.37 -1.28 -20.38
CA ARG A 110 -10.02 -2.10 -21.53
C ARG A 110 -10.35 -1.36 -22.82
N SER A 111 -9.36 -1.19 -23.67
CA SER A 111 -9.48 -0.55 -24.98
C SER A 111 -8.95 -1.48 -26.08
N PRO A 112 -9.21 -1.19 -27.36
CA PRO A 112 -8.59 -1.91 -28.47
C PRO A 112 -7.06 -1.89 -28.44
N GLN A 113 -6.45 -0.91 -27.76
CA GLN A 113 -4.99 -0.79 -27.59
C GLN A 113 -4.44 -1.66 -26.44
N GLY A 114 -5.30 -2.27 -25.63
CA GLY A 114 -4.92 -3.13 -24.51
C GLY A 114 -5.64 -2.76 -23.22
N LEU A 115 -5.13 -3.32 -22.12
CA LEU A 115 -5.59 -3.01 -20.77
C LEU A 115 -4.79 -1.84 -20.19
N GLU A 116 -5.51 -0.97 -19.50
CA GLU A 116 -4.98 0.10 -18.69
C GLU A 116 -5.46 -0.08 -17.25
N ILE A 117 -4.56 0.08 -16.29
CA ILE A 117 -4.82 -0.07 -14.86
C ILE A 117 -4.28 1.17 -14.17
N ALA A 118 -5.12 1.86 -13.41
CA ALA A 118 -4.71 2.98 -12.56
C ALA A 118 -4.78 2.59 -11.08
N ILE A 119 -3.90 3.20 -10.28
CA ILE A 119 -3.90 3.09 -8.82
C ILE A 119 -3.57 4.46 -8.24
N SER A 120 -4.35 4.89 -7.24
CA SER A 120 -4.17 6.14 -6.52
C SER A 120 -4.62 5.99 -5.07
N TYR A 121 -3.71 6.20 -4.12
CA TYR A 121 -4.00 6.13 -2.68
C TYR A 121 -3.04 6.99 -1.86
N GLN A 122 -3.42 7.26 -0.62
CA GLN A 122 -2.58 7.96 0.35
C GLN A 122 -2.22 7.04 1.51
N GLN A 123 -0.94 6.86 1.78
CA GLN A 123 -0.46 6.16 2.96
C GLN A 123 -0.18 7.16 4.09
N GLU A 124 -0.68 6.84 5.28
CA GLU A 124 -0.31 7.54 6.51
C GLU A 124 0.75 6.73 7.28
N ILE A 125 1.81 7.40 7.72
CA ILE A 125 2.87 6.84 8.56
C ILE A 125 2.82 7.56 9.90
N TYR A 126 2.49 6.80 10.94
CA TYR A 126 2.38 7.28 12.31
C TYR A 126 3.71 7.13 13.03
N PHE A 127 4.32 8.25 13.41
CA PHE A 127 5.57 8.25 14.19
C PHE A 127 5.30 8.01 15.68
N PRO A 128 6.30 7.51 16.43
CA PRO A 128 6.17 7.27 17.86
C PRO A 128 5.65 8.50 18.62
N PHE A 129 4.90 8.25 19.68
CA PHE A 129 4.31 9.27 20.56
C PHE A 129 3.31 10.22 19.90
N ASN A 130 2.76 9.86 18.72
CA ASN A 130 1.82 10.68 17.94
C ASN A 130 2.33 12.11 17.67
N LEU A 131 3.65 12.29 17.65
CA LEU A 131 4.25 13.61 17.45
C LEU A 131 4.04 14.12 16.02
N TYR A 132 3.91 13.19 15.07
CA TYR A 132 3.81 13.50 13.65
C TYR A 132 3.17 12.35 12.86
N THR A 133 2.31 12.70 11.91
CA THR A 133 1.82 11.78 10.87
C THR A 133 2.37 12.27 9.53
N HIS A 134 3.19 11.44 8.89
CA HIS A 134 3.64 11.71 7.53
C HIS A 134 2.65 11.12 6.54
N LYS A 135 2.25 11.89 5.54
CA LYS A 135 1.33 11.44 4.48
C LYS A 135 2.08 11.37 3.17
N ILE A 136 1.96 10.25 2.47
CA ILE A 136 2.56 10.03 1.16
C ILE A 136 1.44 9.67 0.19
N SER A 137 1.32 10.43 -0.89
CA SER A 137 0.39 10.13 -1.97
C SER A 137 1.11 9.32 -3.05
N PHE A 138 0.48 8.23 -3.47
CA PHE A 138 0.96 7.37 -4.53
C PHE A 138 -0.07 7.36 -5.65
N GLU A 139 0.42 7.55 -6.87
CA GLU A 139 -0.39 7.45 -8.08
C GLU A 139 0.46 6.80 -9.17
N HIS A 140 -0.11 5.81 -9.86
CA HIS A 140 0.51 5.18 -11.02
C HIS A 140 -0.56 4.76 -12.00
N LYS A 141 -0.19 4.82 -13.27
CA LYS A 141 -1.02 4.37 -14.37
C LYS A 141 -0.17 3.50 -15.29
N GLU A 142 -0.58 2.25 -15.42
CA GLU A 142 0.06 1.29 -16.30
C GLU A 142 -0.87 1.02 -17.47
N GLY A 143 -0.34 1.07 -18.69
CA GLY A 143 -1.15 0.85 -19.88
C GLY A 143 -0.28 0.42 -21.05
N GLY A 144 -0.91 -0.27 -22.01
CA GLY A 144 -0.29 -0.64 -23.27
C GLY A 144 0.17 0.58 -24.06
N THR A 145 1.39 1.04 -23.83
CA THR A 145 2.03 1.98 -24.75
C THR A 145 2.54 1.16 -25.93
N GLN A 146 1.93 1.37 -27.11
CA GLN A 146 2.49 0.91 -28.37
C GLN A 146 3.96 1.35 -28.43
N LEU A 147 4.85 0.38 -28.60
CA LEU A 147 6.20 0.59 -29.10
C LEU A 147 6.10 1.54 -30.30
N ARG A 148 6.61 2.77 -30.15
CA ARG A 148 7.04 3.58 -31.29
C ARG A 148 8.52 3.35 -31.50
#